data_AF-A0A1E1K343-F1
#
_entry.id   AF-A0A1E1K343-F1
#
_cell.length_a   1.000
_cell.length_b   1.000
_cell.length_c   1.000
_cell.angle_alpha   90.00
_cell.angle_beta   90.00
_cell.angle_gamma   90.00
#
_symmetry.space_group_name_H-M   'P 1'
#
loop_
_entity.id
_entity.type
_entity.pdbx_description
1 polymer ?
#
loop_
_entity_poly.entity_id
_entity_poly.type
_entity_poly.pdbx_seq_one_letter_code
_entity_poly.pdbx_strand_id
1 'polypeptide(L)'
;MLTLDNQRRRKKRENEGINNRQKTLLNKAHELGEYEGVEVVLIVRKHGKYITCVSEGYRSQQPSFKDIQIAYPLPKNFLPEDIEKRRFQRTRRKPSKENQGGNGTAYE
;
A
#
# COMPACT_ATOMS: atom_id res chain seq x y z
N MET A 1 -25.55 12.11 16.74
CA MET A 1 -24.26 12.78 17.03
C MET A 1 -23.27 11.74 17.56
N LEU A 2 -22.09 11.57 16.94
CA LEU A 2 -21.03 10.75 17.53
C LEU A 2 -20.41 11.50 18.71
N THR A 3 -20.31 10.85 19.86
CA THR A 3 -19.64 11.40 21.04
C THR A 3 -18.16 11.73 20.74
N LEU A 4 -17.62 12.77 21.37
CA LEU A 4 -16.24 13.23 21.18
C LEU A 4 -15.20 12.10 21.35
N ASP A 5 -15.46 11.16 22.26
CA ASP A 5 -14.59 9.99 22.47
C ASP A 5 -14.60 9.00 21.31
N ASN A 6 -15.75 8.79 20.67
CA ASN A 6 -15.82 7.95 19.48
C ASN A 6 -15.10 8.59 18.29
N GLN A 7 -15.16 9.93 18.16
CA GLN A 7 -14.38 10.65 17.15
C GLN A 7 -12.87 10.54 17.39
N ARG A 8 -12.41 10.67 18.65
CA ARG A 8 -11.00 10.49 19.02
C ARG A 8 -10.50 9.07 18.73
N ARG A 9 -11.28 8.05 19.11
CA ARG A 9 -10.96 6.64 18.85
C ARG A 9 -10.87 6.35 17.35
N ARG A 10 -11.77 6.89 16.55
CA ARG A 10 -11.76 6.75 15.09
C ARG A 10 -10.50 7.37 14.48
N LYS A 11 -10.17 8.61 14.84
CA LYS A 11 -8.94 9.29 14.37
C LYS A 11 -7.67 8.52 14.75
N LYS A 12 -7.61 7.94 15.95
CA LYS A 12 -6.49 7.11 16.38
C LYS A 12 -6.32 5.88 15.47
N ARG A 13 -7.40 5.13 15.22
CA ARG A 13 -7.39 3.95 14.33
C ARG A 13 -7.03 4.31 12.88
N GLU A 14 -7.52 5.45 12.38
CA GLU A 14 -7.16 5.95 11.05
C GLU A 14 -5.66 6.24 10.96
N ASN A 15 -5.10 6.93 11.97
CA ASN A 15 -3.67 7.22 12.03
C ASN A 15 -2.80 5.96 12.14
N GLU A 16 -3.18 4.99 12.98
CA GLU A 16 -2.52 3.69 13.06
C GLU A 16 -2.56 2.97 11.70
N GLY A 17 -3.72 2.99 11.05
CA GLY A 17 -3.88 2.41 9.71
C GLY A 17 -3.00 3.07 8.65
N ILE A 18 -2.80 4.38 8.72
CA ILE A 18 -1.89 5.11 7.82
C ILE A 18 -0.44 4.72 8.12
N ASN A 19 -0.03 4.73 9.39
CA ASN A 19 1.33 4.40 9.80
C ASN A 19 1.70 2.96 9.43
N ASN A 20 0.78 2.00 9.62
CA ASN A 20 1.00 0.60 9.26
C ASN A 20 1.16 0.41 7.74
N ARG A 21 0.34 1.10 6.94
CA ARG A 21 0.46 1.09 5.47
C ARG A 21 1.76 1.73 5.01
N GLN A 22 2.17 2.83 5.64
CA GLN A 22 3.43 3.49 5.35
C GLN A 22 4.62 2.56 5.66
N LYS A 23 4.61 1.88 6.82
CA LYS A 23 5.62 0.87 7.16
C LYS A 23 5.65 -0.28 6.15
N THR A 24 4.48 -0.77 5.74
CA THR A 24 4.39 -1.83 4.72
C THR A 24 4.97 -1.38 3.39
N LEU A 25 4.68 -0.15 2.96
CA LEU A 25 5.20 0.42 1.73
C LEU A 25 6.73 0.55 1.76
N LEU A 26 7.28 1.01 2.89
CA LEU A 26 8.73 1.10 3.10
C LEU A 26 9.40 -0.28 3.02
N ASN A 27 8.84 -1.29 3.69
CA ASN A 27 9.38 -2.66 3.62
C ASN A 27 9.35 -3.20 2.19
N LYS A 28 8.26 -2.98 1.44
CA LYS A 28 8.17 -3.43 0.05
C LYS A 28 9.13 -2.70 -0.89
N ALA A 29 9.37 -1.41 -0.65
CA ALA A 29 10.39 -0.66 -1.38
C ALA A 29 11.80 -1.19 -1.10
N HIS A 30 12.09 -1.55 0.16
CA HIS A 30 13.36 -2.18 0.54
C HIS A 30 13.54 -3.54 -0.15
N GLU A 31 12.57 -4.45 -0.02
CA GLU A 31 12.59 -5.77 -0.69
C GLU A 31 12.81 -5.65 -2.21
N LEU A 32 12.26 -4.61 -2.84
CA LEU A 32 12.44 -4.37 -4.27
C LEU A 32 13.87 -3.90 -4.62
N GLY A 33 14.54 -3.19 -3.70
CA GLY A 33 15.93 -2.78 -3.88
C GLY A 33 16.95 -3.90 -3.65
N GLU A 34 16.54 -5.07 -3.17
CA GLU A 34 17.41 -6.24 -3.02
C GLU A 34 17.71 -6.93 -4.38
N TYR A 35 16.95 -6.61 -5.42
CA TYR A 35 17.20 -7.14 -6.77
C TYR A 35 18.38 -6.41 -7.43
N GLU A 36 19.25 -7.18 -8.11
CA GLU A 36 20.42 -6.64 -8.80
C GLU A 36 20.03 -5.57 -9.83
N GLY A 37 20.73 -4.43 -9.80
CA GLY A 37 20.48 -3.31 -10.71
C GLY A 37 19.21 -2.51 -10.43
N VAL A 38 18.52 -2.76 -9.31
CA VAL A 38 17.30 -2.03 -8.93
C VAL A 38 17.60 -1.03 -7.81
N GLU A 39 17.42 0.25 -8.12
CA GLU A 39 17.43 1.32 -7.11
C GLU A 39 16.00 1.83 -6.89
N VAL A 40 15.60 1.94 -5.62
CA VAL A 40 14.26 2.39 -5.26
C VAL A 40 14.33 3.65 -4.42
N VAL A 41 13.65 4.69 -4.90
CA VAL A 41 13.39 5.92 -4.14
C VAL A 41 11.89 6.06 -3.92
N LEU A 42 11.49 6.16 -2.66
CA LEU A 42 10.11 6.39 -2.25
C LEU A 42 9.95 7.79 -1.65
N ILE A 43 9.07 8.60 -2.25
CA ILE A 43 8.72 9.95 -1.77
C ILE A 43 7.25 9.96 -1.37
N VAL A 44 6.96 10.18 -0.08
CA VAL A 44 5.59 10.27 0.45
C VAL A 44 5.35 11.67 1.00
N ARG A 45 4.29 12.35 0.54
CA ARG A 45 3.84 13.63 1.09
C ARG A 45 2.70 13.41 2.09
N LYS A 46 2.90 13.75 3.36
CA LYS A 46 1.91 13.61 4.45
C LYS A 46 1.81 14.91 5.24
N HIS A 47 0.61 15.48 5.33
CA HIS A 47 0.35 16.76 6.01
C HIS A 47 1.32 17.89 5.60
N GLY A 48 1.62 17.98 4.30
CA GLY A 48 2.54 18.98 3.76
C GLY A 48 4.03 18.67 3.94
N LYS A 49 4.40 17.65 4.72
CA LYS A 49 5.80 17.22 4.91
C LYS A 49 6.14 16.05 3.98
N TYR A 50 7.38 16.02 3.49
CA TYR A 50 7.89 14.91 2.70
C TYR A 50 8.63 13.92 3.59
N ILE A 51 8.46 12.65 3.28
CA ILE A 51 9.20 11.53 3.86
C ILE A 51 9.84 10.82 2.69
N THR A 52 11.17 10.70 2.70
CA THR A 52 11.94 10.04 1.66
C THR A 52 12.62 8.79 2.21
N CYS A 53 12.65 7.74 1.39
CA CYS A 53 13.35 6.49 1.67
C CYS A 53 14.08 6.06 0.39
N VAL A 54 15.29 5.52 0.55
CA VAL A 54 16.13 5.02 -0.53
C VAL A 54 16.56 3.61 -0.14
N SER A 55 16.62 2.68 -1.10
CA SER A 55 17.22 1.36 -0.90
C SER A 55 18.70 1.48 -0.52
N GLU A 56 19.27 0.48 0.15
CA GLU A 56 20.68 0.51 0.56
C GLU A 56 21.61 0.73 -0.65
N GLY A 57 22.67 1.53 -0.46
CA GLY A 57 23.71 1.79 -1.47
C GLY A 57 23.81 3.22 -2.00
N TYR A 58 22.72 3.99 -1.99
CA TYR A 58 22.68 5.29 -2.69
C TYR A 58 22.11 6.45 -1.85
N ARG A 59 22.53 6.57 -0.58
CA ARG A 59 22.17 7.73 0.27
C ARG A 59 22.53 9.10 -0.36
N SER A 60 23.36 9.11 -1.39
CA SER A 60 24.01 10.30 -1.97
C SER A 60 23.22 10.98 -3.10
N GLN A 61 22.19 10.36 -3.68
CA GLN A 61 21.58 10.92 -4.90
C GLN A 61 20.06 10.73 -4.92
N GLN A 62 19.36 11.55 -4.14
CA GLN A 62 17.92 11.72 -4.40
C GLN A 62 17.77 12.28 -5.82
N PRO A 63 16.97 11.63 -6.69
CA PRO A 63 16.77 12.11 -8.05
C PRO A 63 16.16 13.50 -8.01
N SER A 64 16.68 14.40 -8.85
CA SER A 64 16.06 15.72 -9.01
C SER A 64 14.69 15.56 -9.68
N PHE A 65 13.82 16.57 -9.54
CA PHE A 65 12.56 16.59 -10.29
C PHE A 65 12.75 16.46 -11.81
N LYS A 66 13.89 16.93 -12.35
CA LYS A 66 14.23 16.75 -13.76
C LYS A 66 14.57 15.29 -14.07
N ASP A 67 15.32 14.62 -13.21
CA ASP A 67 15.64 13.19 -13.36
C ASP A 67 14.37 12.34 -13.29
N ILE A 68 13.41 12.71 -12.42
CA ILE A 68 12.09 12.08 -12.33
C ILE A 68 11.29 12.27 -13.64
N GLN A 69 11.40 13.42 -14.31
CA GLN A 69 10.69 13.68 -15.57
C GLN A 69 11.29 12.94 -16.77
N ILE A 70 12.58 12.60 -16.71
CA ILE A 70 13.28 11.80 -17.72
C ILE A 70 13.04 10.28 -17.51
N ALA A 71 12.36 9.91 -16.42
CA ALA A 71 12.09 8.52 -16.08
C ALA A 71 11.30 7.77 -17.17
N TYR A 72 11.48 6.45 -17.21
CA TYR A 72 10.72 5.55 -18.07
C TYR A 72 9.22 5.85 -17.98
N PRO A 73 8.49 5.82 -19.12
CA PRO A 73 7.06 6.10 -19.14
C PRO A 73 6.35 5.17 -18.16
N LEU A 74 5.45 5.73 -17.35
CA LEU A 74 4.68 4.95 -16.38
C LEU A 74 4.00 3.79 -17.12
N PRO A 75 4.20 2.53 -16.70
CA PRO A 75 3.56 1.41 -17.37
C PRO A 75 2.05 1.63 -17.40
N LYS A 76 1.44 1.47 -18.58
CA LYS A 76 0.03 1.81 -18.84
C LYS A 76 -0.98 1.15 -17.88
N ASN A 77 -0.59 0.10 -17.17
CA ASN A 77 -1.43 -0.69 -16.26
C ASN A 77 -1.24 -0.33 -14.77
N PHE A 78 -0.48 0.73 -14.48
CA PHE A 78 -0.15 1.18 -13.12
C PHE A 78 -0.77 2.53 -12.76
N LEU A 79 -1.72 3.01 -13.58
CA LEU A 79 -2.48 4.19 -13.25
C LEU A 79 -3.44 3.90 -12.07
N PRO A 80 -3.83 4.92 -11.29
CA PRO A 80 -4.81 4.77 -10.22
C PRO A 80 -6.07 4.03 -10.66
N GLU A 81 -6.57 4.32 -11.86
CA GLU A 81 -7.76 3.72 -12.45
C GLU A 81 -7.59 2.21 -12.65
N ASP A 82 -6.42 1.75 -13.07
CA ASP A 82 -6.12 0.32 -13.23
C ASP A 82 -6.05 -0.39 -11.88
N ILE A 83 -5.53 0.29 -10.86
CA ILE A 83 -5.48 -0.24 -9.49
C ILE A 83 -6.91 -0.42 -8.96
N GLU A 84 -7.77 0.58 -9.17
CA GLU A 84 -9.18 0.53 -8.77
C GLU A 84 -9.94 -0.57 -9.51
N LYS A 85 -9.76 -0.68 -10.83
CA LYS A 85 -10.36 -1.73 -11.64
C LYS A 85 -9.95 -3.13 -11.15
N ARG A 86 -8.66 -3.34 -10.85
CA ARG A 86 -8.16 -4.60 -10.29
C ARG A 86 -8.75 -4.89 -8.90
N ARG A 87 -8.89 -3.88 -8.03
CA ARG A 87 -9.52 -4.04 -6.71
C ARG A 87 -10.99 -4.45 -6.84
N PHE A 88 -11.73 -3.80 -7.73
CA PHE A 88 -13.13 -4.09 -8.01
C PHE A 88 -13.33 -5.51 -8.58
N GLN A 89 -12.44 -5.98 -9.46
CA GLN A 89 -12.50 -7.35 -9.97
C GLN A 89 -12.22 -8.39 -8.88
N ARG A 90 -11.28 -8.10 -7.96
CA ARG A 90 -10.98 -8.99 -6.82
C ARG A 90 -12.15 -9.11 -5.84
N THR A 91 -12.92 -8.04 -5.62
CA THR A 91 -14.11 -8.11 -4.75
C THR A 91 -15.25 -8.89 -5.40
N ARG A 92 -15.44 -8.82 -6.72
CA ARG A 92 -16.42 -9.66 -7.45
C ARG A 92 -16.09 -11.15 -7.47
N ARG A 93 -14.80 -11.50 -7.42
CA ARG A 93 -14.33 -12.91 -7.45
C ARG A 93 -14.33 -13.59 -6.09
N LYS A 94 -14.61 -12.90 -4.98
CA LYS A 94 -14.83 -13.58 -3.70
C LYS A 94 -16.21 -14.26 -3.77
N PRO A 95 -16.29 -15.61 -3.73
CA PRO A 95 -17.57 -16.25 -3.53
C PRO A 95 -18.11 -15.75 -2.19
N SER A 96 -19.37 -15.30 -2.15
CA SER A 96 -20.09 -15.26 -0.90
C SER A 96 -19.98 -16.65 -0.28
N LYS A 97 -19.47 -16.74 0.95
CA LYS A 97 -19.62 -17.95 1.76
C LYS A 97 -21.10 -18.02 2.15
N GLU A 98 -21.95 -18.35 1.20
CA GLU A 98 -23.33 -18.72 1.43
C GLU A 98 -23.55 -20.11 0.84
N ASN A 99 -23.84 -21.03 1.75
CA ASN A 99 -24.47 -22.33 1.56
C ASN A 99 -23.65 -23.41 0.82
N GLN A 100 -22.88 -24.16 1.61
CA GLN A 100 -22.94 -25.63 1.55
C GLN A 100 -23.14 -26.15 2.98
N GLY A 101 -24.36 -26.58 3.28
CA GLY A 101 -24.67 -27.37 4.46
C GLY A 101 -24.39 -28.86 4.22
N GLY A 102 -24.49 -29.63 5.29
CA GLY A 102 -24.84 -31.05 5.21
C GLY A 102 -23.77 -32.02 5.71
N ASN A 103 -24.07 -32.59 6.89
CA ASN A 103 -23.78 -33.96 7.35
C ASN A 103 -22.35 -34.35 7.71
N GLY A 104 -22.17 -34.78 8.95
CA GLY A 104 -20.95 -35.47 9.41
C GLY A 104 -20.94 -35.74 10.91
N THR A 105 -21.72 -36.74 11.33
CA THR A 105 -21.43 -37.76 12.35
C THR A 105 -21.06 -37.37 13.78
N ALA A 106 -21.92 -37.81 14.70
CA ALA A 106 -21.66 -38.00 16.12
C ALA A 106 -20.51 -39.00 16.35
N TYR A 107 -19.68 -38.72 17.34
CA TYR A 107 -18.76 -39.70 17.94
C TYR A 107 -19.20 -39.87 19.40
N GLU A 108 -19.64 -41.10 19.67
CA GLU A 108 -19.63 -41.90 20.92
C GLU A 108 -19.86 -41.22 22.27
#